data_AF-A0A960SQI6-F1
#
_entry.id   AF-A0A960SQI6-F1
#
_cell.length_a   1.000
_cell.length_b   1.000
_cell.length_c   1.000
_cell.angle_alpha   90.00
_cell.angle_beta   90.00
_cell.angle_gamma   90.00
#
_symmetry.space_group_name_H-M   'P 1'
#
loop_
_entity.id
_entity.type
_entity.pdbx_description
1 polymer ?
#
loop_
_entity_poly.entity_id
_entity_poly.type
_entity_poly.pdbx_seq_one_letter_code
_entity_poly.pdbx_strand_id
1 'polypeptide(L)'
;MRILAAIVGSVGLAFPAVAADPAPGFPAYSTLANGAQRVQRLPGQAGFVFSMYGSPGDLGQLKELVGVMREQGLGNGFDPGPGPFPNAKPLLDDLAAVGWPVVGYPGADMQVKGGRGVLGPENKAAWTAMDRAGVFTAVQLGEWGYYFHNLSHAEFWWRGNYGDQFDAFKHLMKPAGLAGYDVRPTSKQECFDVLRDYFTSRRRDLLDRVMSVTGHSHYEAYAGEWGARCIGLEVGENIAFTQSKLAFARGASKRWQKPWSVQVSPWVGGACTTSGPLRQEGGGARGLDAGHSLSFYERMWLHGWFAGAAMVTPEN
;
A
#
# COMPACT_ATOMS: atom_id res chain seq x y z
N MET A 1 -35.93 5.53 -60.71
CA MET A 1 -36.65 5.97 -59.49
C MET A 1 -35.98 7.24 -58.98
N ARG A 2 -36.77 8.28 -58.70
CA ARG A 2 -36.34 9.69 -58.60
C ARG A 2 -35.48 9.97 -57.37
N ILE A 3 -34.46 10.80 -57.58
CA ILE A 3 -33.66 11.53 -56.59
C ILE A 3 -34.56 12.58 -55.92
N LEU A 4 -34.54 12.66 -54.59
CA LEU A 4 -35.10 13.78 -53.83
C LEU A 4 -33.97 14.35 -52.95
N ALA A 5 -33.51 15.54 -53.34
CA ALA A 5 -32.59 16.36 -52.59
C ALA A 5 -33.34 17.06 -51.45
N ALA A 6 -32.88 16.89 -50.22
CA ALA A 6 -33.27 17.73 -49.10
C ALA A 6 -32.24 18.87 -48.97
N ILE A 7 -32.70 20.10 -49.24
CA ILE A 7 -31.96 21.33 -48.98
C ILE A 7 -32.04 21.59 -47.47
N VAL A 8 -30.92 21.45 -46.76
CA VAL A 8 -30.77 21.98 -45.40
C VAL A 8 -29.99 23.28 -45.54
N GLY A 9 -30.68 24.41 -45.36
CA GLY A 9 -30.06 25.73 -45.30
C GLY A 9 -29.25 25.88 -44.02
N SER A 10 -27.94 26.05 -44.17
CA SER A 10 -27.02 26.37 -43.09
C SER A 10 -27.22 27.82 -42.66
N VAL A 11 -27.94 28.04 -41.56
CA VAL A 11 -27.94 29.33 -40.86
C VAL A 11 -26.59 29.44 -40.14
N GLY A 12 -25.67 30.21 -40.70
CA GLY A 12 -24.39 30.53 -40.08
C GLY A 12 -24.60 31.43 -38.86
N LEU A 13 -24.68 30.82 -37.67
CA LEU A 13 -24.49 31.53 -36.41
C LEU A 13 -22.99 31.76 -36.22
N ALA A 14 -22.52 32.96 -36.56
CA ALA A 14 -21.18 33.41 -36.20
C ALA A 14 -21.13 33.64 -34.69
N PHE A 15 -20.54 32.71 -33.96
CA PHE A 15 -20.14 32.95 -32.57
C PHE A 15 -18.93 33.90 -32.58
N PRO A 16 -18.91 34.94 -31.74
CA PRO A 16 -17.72 35.76 -31.58
C PRO A 16 -16.58 34.87 -31.07
N ALA A 17 -15.43 34.93 -31.74
CA ALA A 17 -14.22 34.27 -31.29
C ALA A 17 -13.84 34.88 -29.93
N VAL A 18 -14.08 34.14 -28.85
CA VAL A 18 -13.51 34.45 -27.54
C VAL A 18 -12.00 34.33 -27.72
N ALA A 19 -11.27 35.43 -27.51
CA ALA A 19 -9.82 35.39 -27.47
C ALA A 19 -9.43 34.30 -26.46
N ALA A 20 -8.71 33.28 -26.93
CA ALA A 20 -8.19 32.26 -26.05
C ALA A 20 -7.28 32.96 -25.04
N ASP A 21 -7.65 32.91 -23.75
CA ASP A 21 -6.72 33.24 -22.69
C ASP A 21 -5.43 32.46 -22.96
N PRO A 22 -4.24 33.10 -22.84
CA PRO A 22 -2.99 32.40 -23.02
C PRO A 22 -3.03 31.17 -22.12
N ALA A 23 -2.92 29.98 -22.74
CA ALA A 23 -3.01 28.72 -22.03
C ALA A 23 -2.15 28.83 -20.77
N PRO A 24 -2.71 28.64 -19.57
CA PRO A 24 -1.96 28.86 -18.34
C PRO A 24 -0.71 28.02 -18.43
N GLY A 25 0.45 28.68 -18.48
CA GLY A 25 1.73 28.01 -18.57
C GLY A 25 1.84 27.00 -17.42
N PHE A 26 2.59 25.92 -17.64
CA PHE A 26 2.84 24.97 -16.56
C PHE A 26 3.37 25.72 -15.33
N PRO A 27 2.83 25.45 -14.13
CA PRO A 27 3.23 26.16 -12.93
C PRO A 27 4.72 25.97 -12.68
N ALA A 28 5.38 27.03 -12.22
CA ALA A 28 6.77 26.96 -11.79
C ALA A 28 6.97 25.90 -10.70
N TYR A 29 8.15 25.26 -10.69
CA TYR A 29 8.48 24.22 -9.71
C TYR A 29 8.27 24.68 -8.26
N SER A 30 8.63 25.93 -7.92
CA SER A 30 8.42 26.49 -6.58
C SER A 30 6.94 26.52 -6.16
N THR A 31 6.04 26.76 -7.11
CA THR A 31 4.58 26.72 -6.89
C THR A 31 4.11 25.28 -6.68
N LEU A 32 4.65 24.31 -7.44
CA LEU A 32 4.33 22.89 -7.24
C LEU A 32 4.85 22.36 -5.91
N ALA A 33 6.09 22.71 -5.56
CA ALA A 33 6.78 22.24 -4.37
C ALA A 33 6.18 22.78 -3.06
N ASN A 34 5.62 24.00 -3.09
CA ASN A 34 5.09 24.66 -1.89
C ASN A 34 3.56 24.81 -1.87
N GLY A 35 2.89 24.55 -2.99
CA GLY A 35 1.44 24.73 -3.14
C GLY A 35 0.61 23.47 -2.86
N ALA A 36 -0.61 23.45 -3.38
CA ALA A 36 -1.56 22.33 -3.22
C ALA A 36 -1.09 21.00 -3.85
N GLN A 37 -0.03 21.05 -4.66
CA GLN A 37 0.60 19.88 -5.28
C GLN A 37 1.78 19.33 -4.47
N ARG A 38 2.12 19.93 -3.32
CA ARG A 38 3.25 19.47 -2.51
C ARG A 38 3.06 18.00 -2.11
N VAL A 39 4.16 17.27 -2.10
CA VAL A 39 4.20 15.91 -1.58
C VAL A 39 4.06 15.94 -0.06
N GLN A 40 3.17 15.10 0.46
CA GLN A 40 3.06 14.85 1.89
C GLN A 40 4.12 13.82 2.26
N ARG A 41 5.27 14.28 2.79
CA ARG A 41 6.37 13.40 3.20
C ARG A 41 5.97 12.55 4.41
N LEU A 42 6.70 11.45 4.64
CA LEU A 42 6.58 10.73 5.91
C LEU A 42 7.03 11.67 7.06
N PRO A 43 6.27 11.75 8.16
CA PRO A 43 6.69 12.50 9.35
C PRO A 43 8.12 12.16 9.80
N GLY A 44 8.92 13.20 10.11
CA GLY A 44 10.32 13.02 10.50
C GLY A 44 11.29 12.75 9.35
N GLN A 45 10.83 12.71 8.10
CA GLN A 45 11.68 12.49 6.93
C GLN A 45 11.86 13.76 6.10
N ALA A 46 13.11 14.06 5.75
CA ALA A 46 13.47 15.25 4.96
C ALA A 46 13.23 15.06 3.46
N GLY A 47 13.10 13.82 2.98
CA GLY A 47 13.00 13.49 1.56
C GLY A 47 11.97 12.39 1.29
N PHE A 48 12.02 11.90 0.06
CA PHE A 48 11.33 10.67 -0.33
C PHE A 48 11.99 9.47 0.33
N VAL A 49 11.20 8.43 0.55
CA VAL A 49 11.69 7.18 1.11
C VAL A 49 11.68 6.10 0.03
N PHE A 50 12.84 5.49 -0.18
CA PHE A 50 13.02 4.33 -1.01
C PHE A 50 13.32 3.17 -0.06
N SER A 51 12.27 2.39 0.22
CA SER A 51 12.33 1.31 1.20
C SER A 51 12.74 0.01 0.56
N MET A 52 13.54 -0.76 1.30
CA MET A 52 13.75 -2.17 0.99
C MET A 52 12.55 -2.98 1.48
N TYR A 53 12.12 -3.94 0.66
CA TYR A 53 11.15 -4.94 1.10
C TYR A 53 11.83 -6.01 1.94
N GLY A 54 11.33 -6.18 3.16
CA GLY A 54 11.94 -7.05 4.16
C GLY A 54 13.18 -6.44 4.81
N SER A 55 13.36 -6.76 6.09
CA SER A 55 14.58 -6.45 6.84
C SER A 55 15.15 -7.74 7.44
N PRO A 56 16.48 -7.86 7.58
CA PRO A 56 17.07 -8.94 8.37
C PRO A 56 16.52 -8.98 9.80
N GLY A 57 16.28 -10.19 10.30
CA GLY A 57 15.87 -10.41 11.70
C GLY A 57 17.04 -10.41 12.68
N ASP A 58 18.28 -10.49 12.19
CA ASP A 58 19.50 -10.38 12.96
C ASP A 58 20.04 -8.95 12.94
N LEU A 59 20.53 -8.48 14.09
CA LEU A 59 21.00 -7.10 14.25
C LEU A 59 22.32 -6.84 13.49
N GLY A 60 23.23 -7.80 13.45
CA GLY A 60 24.49 -7.67 12.72
C GLY A 60 24.23 -7.54 11.22
N GLN A 61 23.41 -8.43 10.68
CA GLN A 61 23.01 -8.40 9.27
C GLN A 61 22.24 -7.13 8.90
N LEU A 62 21.35 -6.66 9.78
CA LEU A 62 20.64 -5.40 9.58
C LEU A 62 21.60 -4.22 9.47
N LYS A 63 22.57 -4.13 10.39
CA LYS A 63 23.59 -3.06 10.40
C LYS A 63 24.45 -3.08 9.15
N GLU A 64 24.87 -4.26 8.72
CA GLU A 64 25.64 -4.44 7.49
C GLU A 64 24.84 -3.96 6.27
N LEU A 65 23.58 -4.41 6.15
CA LEU A 65 22.70 -4.00 5.06
C LEU A 65 22.47 -2.48 5.04
N VAL A 66 22.14 -1.88 6.19
CA VAL A 66 21.98 -0.43 6.32
C VAL A 66 23.27 0.31 5.95
N GLY A 67 24.43 -0.20 6.36
CA GLY A 67 25.74 0.34 6.00
C GLY A 67 25.93 0.39 4.49
N VAL A 68 25.77 -0.74 3.81
CA VAL A 68 25.89 -0.84 2.35
C VAL A 68 24.89 0.06 1.63
N MET A 69 23.62 0.03 2.05
CA MET A 69 22.59 0.85 1.42
C MET A 69 22.86 2.35 1.55
N ARG A 70 23.42 2.80 2.68
CA ARG A 70 23.83 4.20 2.87
C ARG A 70 25.02 4.58 2.01
N GLU A 71 26.06 3.74 2.01
CA GLU A 71 27.28 3.97 1.23
C GLU A 71 26.98 4.05 -0.28
N GLN A 72 26.10 3.18 -0.76
CA GLN A 72 25.73 3.07 -2.18
C GLN A 72 24.51 3.92 -2.57
N GLY A 73 23.87 4.61 -1.62
CA GLY A 73 22.68 5.43 -1.88
C GLY A 73 21.47 4.65 -2.41
N LEU A 74 21.30 3.39 -1.96
CA LEU A 74 20.29 2.46 -2.49
C LEU A 74 18.90 2.60 -1.86
N GLY A 75 18.81 3.25 -0.71
CA GLY A 75 17.54 3.43 -0.01
C GLY A 75 17.73 3.96 1.41
N ASN A 76 16.60 4.15 2.10
CA ASN A 76 16.57 4.84 3.38
C ASN A 76 15.38 4.45 4.26
N GLY A 77 14.89 3.21 4.18
CA GLY A 77 13.79 2.70 5.02
C GLY A 77 13.48 1.23 4.77
N PHE A 78 12.53 0.68 5.53
CA PHE A 78 12.06 -0.70 5.38
C PHE A 78 10.54 -0.81 5.39
N ASP A 79 10.02 -1.60 4.45
CA ASP A 79 8.60 -1.87 4.30
C ASP A 79 8.38 -3.21 3.56
N PRO A 80 8.02 -4.30 4.24
CA PRO A 80 7.97 -4.41 5.68
C PRO A 80 9.37 -4.41 6.28
N GLY A 81 9.51 -3.81 7.46
CA GLY A 81 10.66 -3.99 8.34
C GLY A 81 10.32 -4.87 9.54
N PRO A 82 11.11 -4.78 10.63
CA PRO A 82 10.90 -5.62 11.79
C PRO A 82 9.50 -5.43 12.37
N GLY A 83 8.85 -6.55 12.69
CA GLY A 83 7.54 -6.53 13.34
C GLY A 83 7.59 -5.84 14.70
N PRO A 84 6.44 -5.35 15.21
CA PRO A 84 6.33 -4.61 16.47
C PRO A 84 6.44 -5.53 17.70
N PHE A 85 7.42 -6.42 17.75
CA PHE A 85 7.53 -7.44 18.80
C PHE A 85 8.70 -7.14 19.75
N PRO A 86 8.60 -7.53 21.04
CA PRO A 86 9.66 -7.27 22.01
C PRO A 86 11.05 -7.78 21.59
N ASN A 87 11.12 -8.91 20.91
CA ASN A 87 12.38 -9.48 20.39
C ASN A 87 12.97 -8.67 19.23
N ALA A 88 12.16 -7.92 18.49
CA ALA A 88 12.62 -7.03 17.42
C ALA A 88 13.12 -5.67 17.93
N LYS A 89 12.97 -5.38 19.23
CA LYS A 89 13.33 -4.09 19.82
C LYS A 89 14.78 -3.66 19.50
N PRO A 90 15.82 -4.52 19.56
CA PRO A 90 17.17 -4.10 19.21
C PRO A 90 17.30 -3.60 17.77
N LEU A 91 16.54 -4.20 16.83
CA LEU A 91 16.50 -3.77 15.42
C LEU A 91 15.85 -2.39 15.31
N LEU A 92 14.72 -2.19 15.99
CA LEU A 92 14.00 -0.91 16.00
C LEU A 92 14.81 0.21 16.66
N ASP A 93 15.54 -0.09 17.73
CA ASP A 93 16.42 0.88 18.40
C ASP A 93 17.56 1.34 17.48
N ASP A 94 18.14 0.42 16.70
CA ASP A 94 19.19 0.75 15.72
C ASP A 94 18.63 1.60 14.57
N LEU A 95 17.48 1.21 14.02
CA LEU A 95 16.76 1.96 12.97
C LEU A 95 16.37 3.38 13.44
N ALA A 96 16.02 3.54 14.71
CA ALA A 96 15.78 4.84 15.31
C ALA A 96 17.05 5.71 15.32
N ALA A 97 18.19 5.11 15.71
CA ALA A 97 19.47 5.82 15.76
C ALA A 97 19.95 6.28 14.38
N VAL A 98 19.66 5.50 13.33
CA VAL A 98 19.97 5.86 11.94
C VAL A 98 18.88 6.73 11.28
N GLY A 99 17.75 6.97 11.95
CA GLY A 99 16.68 7.83 11.44
C GLY A 99 15.84 7.21 10.31
N TRP A 100 15.86 5.89 10.16
CA TRP A 100 15.23 5.19 9.03
C TRP A 100 13.80 4.78 9.38
N PRO A 101 12.78 5.18 8.60
CA PRO A 101 11.40 4.83 8.84
C PRO A 101 11.14 3.34 8.60
N VAL A 102 10.17 2.81 9.34
CA VAL A 102 9.84 1.38 9.36
C VAL A 102 8.34 1.19 9.29
N VAL A 103 7.90 0.36 8.35
CA VAL A 103 6.56 -0.23 8.36
C VAL A 103 6.68 -1.66 8.88
N GLY A 104 6.27 -1.90 10.13
CA GLY A 104 6.37 -3.23 10.72
C GLY A 104 5.31 -4.19 10.17
N TYR A 105 5.69 -5.46 10.01
CA TYR A 105 4.77 -6.53 9.64
C TYR A 105 4.56 -7.50 10.80
N PRO A 106 3.35 -7.57 11.38
CA PRO A 106 3.06 -8.44 12.52
C PRO A 106 2.67 -9.87 12.10
N GLY A 107 2.53 -10.16 10.81
CA GLY A 107 2.07 -11.45 10.29
C GLY A 107 0.65 -11.39 9.71
N ALA A 108 0.27 -12.38 8.91
CA ALA A 108 -0.97 -12.34 8.13
C ALA A 108 -2.26 -12.40 8.98
N ASP A 109 -2.20 -12.88 10.21
CA ASP A 109 -3.31 -12.85 11.17
C ASP A 109 -3.75 -11.44 11.60
N MET A 110 -2.95 -10.41 11.31
CA MET A 110 -3.33 -9.00 11.43
C MET A 110 -4.65 -8.67 10.72
N GLN A 111 -4.96 -9.41 9.66
CA GLN A 111 -6.17 -9.21 8.85
C GLN A 111 -7.42 -9.76 9.56
N VAL A 112 -7.30 -10.64 10.54
CA VAL A 112 -8.44 -11.39 11.08
C VAL A 112 -9.09 -10.70 12.28
N LYS A 113 -10.33 -10.24 12.13
CA LYS A 113 -11.09 -9.63 13.23
C LYS A 113 -11.39 -10.63 14.35
N GLY A 114 -10.94 -10.30 15.57
CA GLY A 114 -11.02 -11.20 16.72
C GLY A 114 -9.96 -12.31 16.74
N GLY A 115 -9.03 -12.32 15.78
CA GLY A 115 -7.92 -13.26 15.72
C GLY A 115 -6.79 -12.92 16.69
N ARG A 116 -5.66 -13.62 16.55
CA ARG A 116 -4.48 -13.49 17.43
C ARG A 116 -3.53 -12.34 17.04
N GLY A 117 -3.76 -11.66 15.92
CA GLY A 117 -2.92 -10.54 15.42
C GLY A 117 -3.13 -9.20 16.14
N VAL A 118 -3.65 -9.21 17.37
CA VAL A 118 -3.87 -7.98 18.18
C VAL A 118 -2.57 -7.60 18.88
N LEU A 119 -2.17 -6.34 18.78
CA LEU A 119 -0.95 -5.81 19.40
C LEU A 119 -1.25 -5.13 20.74
N GLY A 120 -0.44 -5.45 21.74
CA GLY A 120 -0.59 -5.00 23.13
C GLY A 120 0.43 -3.93 23.58
N PRO A 121 0.43 -3.59 24.89
CA PRO A 121 1.37 -2.65 25.49
C PRO A 121 2.85 -3.00 25.25
N GLU A 122 3.21 -4.28 25.27
CA GLU A 122 4.55 -4.78 25.00
C GLU A 122 4.98 -4.53 23.55
N ASN A 123 4.06 -4.67 22.59
CA ASN A 123 4.30 -4.33 21.19
C ASN A 123 4.46 -2.82 21.02
N LYS A 124 3.66 -2.03 21.74
CA LYS A 124 3.79 -0.57 21.76
C LYS A 124 5.15 -0.14 22.31
N ALA A 125 5.63 -0.80 23.37
CA ALA A 125 6.92 -0.49 23.99
C ALA A 125 8.11 -0.74 23.05
N ALA A 126 8.01 -1.70 22.11
CA ALA A 126 9.03 -1.96 21.10
C ALA A 126 9.34 -0.73 20.22
N TRP A 127 8.36 0.16 20.02
CA TRP A 127 8.50 1.38 19.21
C TRP A 127 9.10 2.59 19.94
N THR A 128 9.37 2.48 21.25
CA THR A 128 9.70 3.65 22.09
C THR A 128 10.88 4.48 21.55
N ALA A 129 11.94 3.83 21.06
CA ALA A 129 13.09 4.53 20.51
C ALA A 129 12.75 5.29 19.22
N MET A 130 11.95 4.68 18.35
CA MET A 130 11.48 5.30 17.10
C MET A 130 10.60 6.52 17.38
N ASP A 131 9.66 6.40 18.31
CA ASP A 131 8.78 7.50 18.71
C ASP A 131 9.59 8.67 19.29
N ARG A 132 10.57 8.38 20.16
CA ARG A 132 11.45 9.40 20.75
C ARG A 132 12.34 10.07 19.69
N ALA A 133 12.78 9.33 18.69
CA ALA A 133 13.56 9.86 17.57
C ALA A 133 12.70 10.66 16.57
N GLY A 134 11.37 10.63 16.69
CA GLY A 134 10.46 11.28 15.75
C GLY A 134 10.46 10.65 14.36
N VAL A 135 10.91 9.39 14.24
CA VAL A 135 11.02 8.68 12.95
C VAL A 135 9.67 8.04 12.62
N PHE A 136 9.24 8.16 11.36
CA PHE A 136 7.98 7.57 10.92
C PHE A 136 7.95 6.06 11.17
N THR A 137 6.86 5.60 11.78
CA THR A 137 6.54 4.19 11.93
C THR A 137 5.08 3.93 11.63
N ALA A 138 4.84 2.77 11.03
CA ALA A 138 3.51 2.23 10.79
C ALA A 138 3.51 0.71 10.98
N VAL A 139 2.33 0.12 11.02
CA VAL A 139 2.10 -1.32 10.97
C VAL A 139 1.32 -1.60 9.70
N GLN A 140 1.85 -2.47 8.84
CA GLN A 140 1.20 -2.77 7.58
C GLN A 140 -0.11 -3.53 7.85
N LEU A 141 -1.20 -3.05 7.26
CA LEU A 141 -2.40 -3.84 7.07
C LEU A 141 -2.40 -4.26 5.59
N GLY A 142 -1.56 -5.25 5.31
CA GLY A 142 -1.28 -5.81 3.98
C GLY A 142 -2.55 -6.30 3.30
N GLU A 143 -2.66 -6.07 1.98
CA GLU A 143 -3.70 -6.62 1.10
C GLU A 143 -5.14 -6.62 1.64
N TRP A 144 -5.53 -5.66 2.46
CA TRP A 144 -6.71 -5.83 3.32
C TRP A 144 -8.03 -5.88 2.57
N GLY A 145 -8.13 -5.19 1.43
CA GLY A 145 -9.27 -5.32 0.54
C GLY A 145 -9.34 -6.69 -0.14
N TYR A 146 -8.18 -7.26 -0.50
CA TYR A 146 -8.11 -8.62 -1.05
C TYR A 146 -8.51 -9.64 0.01
N TYR A 147 -8.01 -9.51 1.24
CA TYR A 147 -8.44 -10.36 2.34
C TYR A 147 -9.95 -10.27 2.57
N PHE A 148 -10.49 -9.07 2.71
CA PHE A 148 -11.90 -8.87 3.01
C PHE A 148 -12.76 -9.58 1.96
N HIS A 149 -12.49 -9.38 0.67
CA HIS A 149 -13.33 -9.93 -0.40
C HIS A 149 -13.02 -11.39 -0.78
N ASN A 150 -11.78 -11.85 -0.65
CA ASN A 150 -11.33 -13.11 -1.25
C ASN A 150 -10.83 -14.12 -0.21
N LEU A 151 -10.11 -13.69 0.83
CA LEU A 151 -9.46 -14.62 1.76
C LEU A 151 -10.27 -14.88 3.03
N SER A 152 -11.15 -13.97 3.41
CA SER A 152 -11.96 -14.03 4.63
C SER A 152 -12.80 -15.31 4.76
N HIS A 153 -13.12 -15.96 3.65
CA HIS A 153 -13.86 -17.23 3.58
C HIS A 153 -13.04 -18.39 3.00
N ALA A 154 -11.79 -18.16 2.59
CA ALA A 154 -10.97 -19.12 1.87
C ALA A 154 -10.26 -20.09 2.84
N GLU A 155 -10.82 -21.30 3.00
CA GLU A 155 -10.32 -22.28 3.97
C GLU A 155 -8.83 -22.61 3.82
N PHE A 156 -8.33 -22.74 2.59
CA PHE A 156 -6.91 -23.05 2.35
C PHE A 156 -5.98 -21.98 2.94
N TRP A 157 -6.34 -20.69 2.82
CA TRP A 157 -5.58 -19.58 3.37
C TRP A 157 -5.62 -19.61 4.90
N TRP A 158 -6.80 -19.86 5.47
CA TRP A 158 -6.96 -19.95 6.93
C TRP A 158 -6.18 -21.12 7.52
N ARG A 159 -6.17 -22.28 6.85
CA ARG A 159 -5.34 -23.43 7.24
C ARG A 159 -3.86 -23.09 7.15
N GLY A 160 -3.43 -22.42 6.08
CA GLY A 160 -2.04 -21.95 5.94
C GLY A 160 -1.63 -20.95 7.03
N ASN A 161 -2.51 -20.01 7.37
CA ASN A 161 -2.24 -18.96 8.33
C ASN A 161 -2.27 -19.45 9.80
N TYR A 162 -3.24 -20.29 10.15
CA TYR A 162 -3.42 -20.76 11.53
C TYR A 162 -2.79 -22.12 11.82
N GLY A 163 -2.50 -22.93 10.81
CA GLY A 163 -1.92 -24.27 10.97
C GLY A 163 -2.74 -25.11 11.95
N ASP A 164 -2.06 -25.64 12.97
CA ASP A 164 -2.67 -26.47 14.02
C ASP A 164 -3.75 -25.75 14.85
N GLN A 165 -3.78 -24.40 14.80
CA GLN A 165 -4.80 -23.61 15.50
C GLN A 165 -6.05 -23.36 14.64
N PHE A 166 -6.12 -23.88 13.41
CA PHE A 166 -7.22 -23.64 12.49
C PHE A 166 -8.60 -23.90 13.12
N ASP A 167 -8.78 -25.05 13.78
CA ASP A 167 -10.08 -25.39 14.38
C ASP A 167 -10.50 -24.45 15.51
N ALA A 168 -9.55 -23.85 16.22
CA ALA A 168 -9.83 -22.86 17.25
C ALA A 168 -10.31 -21.53 16.67
N PHE A 169 -9.89 -21.15 15.45
CA PHE A 169 -10.18 -19.84 14.86
C PHE A 169 -11.13 -19.87 13.66
N LYS A 170 -11.44 -21.02 13.07
CA LYS A 170 -12.31 -21.13 11.88
C LYS A 170 -13.70 -20.54 12.07
N HIS A 171 -14.16 -20.41 13.30
CA HIS A 171 -15.44 -19.76 13.63
C HIS A 171 -15.47 -18.26 13.28
N LEU A 172 -14.31 -17.64 13.07
CA LEU A 172 -14.17 -16.25 12.61
C LEU A 172 -14.20 -16.10 11.08
N MET A 173 -14.18 -17.21 10.34
CA MET A 173 -14.28 -17.19 8.88
C MET A 173 -15.61 -16.60 8.44
N LYS A 174 -15.58 -15.86 7.33
CA LYS A 174 -16.78 -15.35 6.70
C LYS A 174 -17.44 -16.42 5.84
N PRO A 175 -18.77 -16.38 5.65
CA PRO A 175 -19.44 -17.32 4.76
C PRO A 175 -18.95 -17.16 3.31
N ALA A 176 -18.81 -18.29 2.61
CA ALA A 176 -18.45 -18.29 1.19
C ALA A 176 -19.53 -17.59 0.35
N GLY A 177 -19.11 -16.92 -0.73
CA GLY A 177 -20.02 -16.23 -1.66
C GLY A 177 -20.56 -14.89 -1.15
N LEU A 178 -20.15 -14.43 0.04
CA LEU A 178 -20.54 -13.14 0.61
C LEU A 178 -19.39 -12.13 0.65
N ALA A 179 -18.24 -12.40 0.03
CA ALA A 179 -17.15 -11.42 -0.17
C ALA A 179 -16.76 -10.60 1.09
N GLY A 180 -16.72 -11.25 2.25
CA GLY A 180 -16.34 -10.65 3.54
C GLY A 180 -17.49 -10.27 4.47
N TYR A 181 -18.72 -10.27 3.97
CA TYR A 181 -19.92 -9.94 4.76
C TYR A 181 -20.48 -11.20 5.45
N ASP A 182 -20.99 -11.06 6.69
CA ASP A 182 -21.65 -12.15 7.41
C ASP A 182 -23.03 -12.49 6.83
N VAL A 183 -23.72 -11.46 6.33
CA VAL A 183 -25.01 -11.55 5.63
C VAL A 183 -24.94 -10.70 4.38
N ARG A 184 -25.74 -11.01 3.36
CA ARG A 184 -25.81 -10.21 2.14
C ARG A 184 -26.31 -8.79 2.48
N PRO A 185 -25.50 -7.74 2.27
CA PRO A 185 -25.95 -6.38 2.51
C PRO A 185 -27.11 -6.02 1.59
N THR A 186 -28.05 -5.24 2.09
CA THR A 186 -29.25 -4.77 1.38
C THR A 186 -29.11 -3.33 0.90
N SER A 187 -28.08 -2.61 1.35
CA SER A 187 -27.82 -1.22 0.98
C SER A 187 -26.33 -0.90 0.87
N LYS A 188 -26.01 0.21 0.18
CA LYS A 188 -24.63 0.75 0.14
C LYS A 188 -24.14 1.18 1.52
N GLN A 189 -25.04 1.68 2.36
CA GLN A 189 -24.72 2.12 3.72
C GLN A 189 -24.26 0.94 4.57
N GLU A 190 -24.95 -0.21 4.50
CA GLU A 190 -24.54 -1.43 5.18
C GLU A 190 -23.16 -1.93 4.72
N CYS A 191 -22.90 -1.92 3.40
CA CYS A 191 -21.57 -2.24 2.88
C CYS A 191 -20.49 -1.32 3.48
N PHE A 192 -20.75 -0.01 3.49
CA PHE A 192 -19.85 1.00 4.03
C PHE A 192 -19.59 0.79 5.53
N ASP A 193 -20.65 0.57 6.32
CA ASP A 193 -20.53 0.44 7.77
C ASP A 193 -19.77 -0.82 8.17
N VAL A 194 -20.01 -1.97 7.50
CA VAL A 194 -19.26 -3.21 7.76
C VAL A 194 -17.79 -3.06 7.38
N LEU A 195 -17.49 -2.47 6.23
CA LEU A 195 -16.12 -2.25 5.80
C LEU A 195 -15.37 -1.27 6.72
N ARG A 196 -16.04 -0.19 7.14
CA ARG A 196 -15.50 0.76 8.11
C ARG A 196 -15.24 0.10 9.44
N ASP A 197 -16.19 -0.67 9.96
CA ASP A 197 -16.03 -1.42 11.22
C ASP A 197 -14.85 -2.39 11.14
N TYR A 198 -14.71 -3.12 10.02
CA TYR A 198 -13.54 -3.96 9.78
C TYR A 198 -12.25 -3.15 9.89
N PHE A 199 -12.07 -2.12 9.06
CA PHE A 199 -10.83 -1.35 9.00
C PHE A 199 -10.50 -0.66 10.34
N THR A 200 -11.50 -0.03 10.95
CA THR A 200 -11.31 0.68 12.24
C THR A 200 -11.01 -0.29 13.39
N SER A 201 -11.55 -1.51 13.36
CA SER A 201 -11.15 -2.56 14.30
C SER A 201 -9.68 -2.93 14.13
N ARG A 202 -9.21 -3.10 12.88
CA ARG A 202 -7.79 -3.38 12.58
C ARG A 202 -6.91 -2.24 13.06
N ARG A 203 -7.32 -0.99 12.81
CA ARG A 203 -6.59 0.19 13.26
C ARG A 203 -6.38 0.20 14.77
N ARG A 204 -7.41 -0.08 15.55
CA ARG A 204 -7.31 -0.18 17.02
C ARG A 204 -6.39 -1.32 17.44
N ASP A 205 -6.60 -2.50 16.88
CA ASP A 205 -5.85 -3.71 17.23
C ASP A 205 -4.37 -3.61 16.81
N LEU A 206 -4.05 -2.73 15.84
CA LEU A 206 -2.70 -2.42 15.38
C LEU A 206 -2.21 -1.05 15.89
N LEU A 207 -2.62 -0.68 17.12
CA LEU A 207 -2.10 0.44 17.91
C LEU A 207 -2.22 1.82 17.24
N ASP A 208 -3.26 2.04 16.42
CA ASP A 208 -3.45 3.28 15.64
C ASP A 208 -2.24 3.59 14.72
N ARG A 209 -1.52 2.55 14.30
CA ARG A 209 -0.32 2.66 13.44
C ARG A 209 -0.53 2.17 12.01
N VAL A 210 -1.75 1.83 11.61
CA VAL A 210 -2.01 1.23 10.31
C VAL A 210 -1.48 2.06 9.14
N MET A 211 -0.64 1.44 8.31
CA MET A 211 -0.51 1.76 6.89
C MET A 211 -1.44 0.81 6.13
N SER A 212 -2.40 1.37 5.40
CA SER A 212 -3.27 0.58 4.52
C SER A 212 -2.45 0.11 3.34
N VAL A 213 -2.48 -1.17 2.96
CA VAL A 213 -1.96 -1.61 1.66
C VAL A 213 -3.07 -2.35 0.93
N THR A 214 -3.45 -1.86 -0.26
CA THR A 214 -4.56 -2.46 -1.02
C THR A 214 -4.27 -2.51 -2.52
N GLY A 215 -4.21 -3.73 -3.06
CA GLY A 215 -4.10 -4.00 -4.49
C GLY A 215 -5.46 -4.27 -5.15
N HIS A 216 -6.38 -4.99 -4.51
CA HIS A 216 -7.54 -5.54 -5.22
C HIS A 216 -8.86 -4.78 -5.00
N SER A 217 -8.80 -3.53 -4.52
CA SER A 217 -9.97 -2.67 -4.30
C SER A 217 -9.62 -1.18 -4.41
N HIS A 218 -10.62 -0.30 -4.37
CA HIS A 218 -10.47 1.17 -4.36
C HIS A 218 -10.87 1.78 -3.01
N TYR A 219 -10.10 1.44 -1.98
CA TYR A 219 -10.36 1.88 -0.60
C TYR A 219 -9.34 2.91 -0.07
N GLU A 220 -8.55 3.50 -0.95
CA GLU A 220 -7.51 4.47 -0.62
C GLU A 220 -8.08 5.69 0.10
N ALA A 221 -9.21 6.21 -0.41
CA ALA A 221 -9.91 7.34 0.18
C ALA A 221 -10.43 7.04 1.59
N TYR A 222 -10.97 5.84 1.80
CA TYR A 222 -11.49 5.40 3.08
C TYR A 222 -10.38 5.13 4.09
N ALA A 223 -9.25 4.53 3.66
CA ALA A 223 -8.10 4.36 4.54
C ALA A 223 -7.62 5.72 5.09
N GLY A 224 -7.54 6.74 4.23
CA GLY A 224 -7.20 8.10 4.66
C GLY A 224 -8.24 8.69 5.64
N GLU A 225 -9.53 8.56 5.32
CA GLU A 225 -10.64 9.04 6.16
C GLU A 225 -10.68 8.35 7.53
N TRP A 226 -10.49 7.04 7.56
CA TRP A 226 -10.59 6.21 8.76
C TRP A 226 -9.30 6.19 9.59
N GLY A 227 -8.32 7.01 9.20
CA GLY A 227 -7.18 7.37 10.03
C GLY A 227 -5.94 6.49 9.85
N ALA A 228 -5.71 5.95 8.66
CA ALA A 228 -4.40 5.39 8.32
C ALA A 228 -3.30 6.44 8.52
N ARG A 229 -2.13 6.00 8.98
CA ARG A 229 -0.93 6.85 9.07
C ARG A 229 -0.31 7.11 7.71
N CYS A 230 -0.40 6.13 6.82
CA CYS A 230 -0.01 6.21 5.42
C CYS A 230 -1.05 5.48 4.56
N ILE A 231 -1.42 6.09 3.45
CA ILE A 231 -2.31 5.50 2.44
C ILE A 231 -1.43 4.71 1.47
N GLY A 232 -1.22 3.43 1.73
CA GLY A 232 -0.44 2.57 0.86
C GLY A 232 -1.28 1.87 -0.21
N LEU A 233 -0.62 1.64 -1.34
CA LEU A 233 -1.11 0.87 -2.46
C LEU A 233 -0.21 -0.32 -2.70
N GLU A 234 -0.80 -1.39 -3.20
CA GLU A 234 -0.06 -2.43 -3.89
C GLU A 234 -0.38 -2.33 -5.38
N VAL A 235 0.63 -2.46 -6.23
CA VAL A 235 0.50 -2.50 -7.69
C VAL A 235 1.33 -3.64 -8.26
N GLY A 236 0.88 -4.17 -9.38
CA GLY A 236 1.45 -5.32 -10.07
C GLY A 236 0.76 -5.46 -11.42
N GLU A 237 1.35 -6.18 -12.35
CA GLU A 237 0.72 -6.48 -13.65
C GLU A 237 -0.64 -7.18 -13.50
N ASN A 238 -0.78 -8.08 -12.51
CA ASN A 238 -2.02 -8.77 -12.18
C ASN A 238 -2.98 -7.92 -11.33
N ILE A 239 -2.56 -6.73 -10.89
CA ILE A 239 -3.37 -5.83 -10.08
C ILE A 239 -3.98 -4.76 -10.98
N ALA A 240 -5.30 -4.84 -11.16
CA ALA A 240 -6.01 -3.97 -12.09
C ALA A 240 -6.00 -2.48 -11.68
N PHE A 241 -6.18 -1.62 -12.68
CA PHE A 241 -6.45 -0.17 -12.53
C PHE A 241 -5.32 0.67 -11.94
N THR A 242 -4.06 0.30 -12.16
CA THR A 242 -2.85 0.99 -11.65
C THR A 242 -2.94 2.52 -11.72
N GLN A 243 -3.22 3.09 -12.89
CA GLN A 243 -3.30 4.56 -13.06
C GLN A 243 -4.40 5.19 -12.19
N SER A 244 -5.58 4.55 -12.10
CA SER A 244 -6.68 5.04 -11.29
C SER A 244 -6.38 4.93 -9.79
N LYS A 245 -5.70 3.85 -9.37
CA LYS A 245 -5.24 3.68 -7.98
C LYS A 245 -4.30 4.79 -7.57
N LEU A 246 -3.25 5.04 -8.36
CA LEU A 246 -2.31 6.13 -8.08
C LEU A 246 -3.02 7.48 -8.02
N ALA A 247 -3.97 7.74 -8.92
CA ALA A 247 -4.76 8.97 -8.89
C ALA A 247 -5.61 9.09 -7.61
N PHE A 248 -6.29 8.02 -7.19
CA PHE A 248 -7.10 8.02 -5.97
C PHE A 248 -6.28 8.10 -4.69
N ALA A 249 -5.15 7.38 -4.58
CA ALA A 249 -4.25 7.50 -3.44
C ALA A 249 -3.67 8.91 -3.31
N ARG A 250 -3.23 9.51 -4.43
CA ARG A 250 -2.77 10.90 -4.47
C ARG A 250 -3.87 11.88 -4.06
N GLY A 251 -5.10 11.67 -4.54
CA GLY A 251 -6.27 12.47 -4.17
C GLY A 251 -6.59 12.35 -2.67
N ALA A 252 -6.60 11.13 -2.15
CA ALA A 252 -6.86 10.84 -0.74
C ALA A 252 -5.78 11.44 0.17
N SER A 253 -4.50 11.30 -0.21
CA SER A 253 -3.36 11.92 0.47
C SER A 253 -3.57 13.42 0.66
N LYS A 254 -4.00 14.12 -0.38
CA LYS A 254 -4.30 15.56 -0.31
C LYS A 254 -5.53 15.85 0.54
N ARG A 255 -6.63 15.13 0.33
CA ARG A 255 -7.90 15.35 1.02
C ARG A 255 -7.76 15.22 2.53
N TRP A 256 -6.93 14.27 2.98
CA TRP A 256 -6.76 13.91 4.39
C TRP A 256 -5.41 14.34 4.98
N GLN A 257 -4.57 15.03 4.20
CA GLN A 257 -3.23 15.48 4.60
C GLN A 257 -2.38 14.33 5.19
N LYS A 258 -2.37 13.18 4.49
CA LYS A 258 -1.60 12.00 4.86
C LYS A 258 -0.55 11.71 3.80
N PRO A 259 0.63 11.16 4.15
CA PRO A 259 1.49 10.56 3.16
C PRO A 259 0.81 9.36 2.51
N TRP A 260 1.28 9.00 1.32
CA TRP A 260 0.87 7.79 0.62
C TRP A 260 2.09 7.04 0.10
N SER A 261 1.96 5.74 -0.10
CA SER A 261 3.04 4.87 -0.54
C SER A 261 2.61 3.92 -1.65
N VAL A 262 3.59 3.37 -2.36
CA VAL A 262 3.40 2.33 -3.38
C VAL A 262 4.31 1.16 -3.06
N GLN A 263 3.72 -0.02 -2.94
CA GLN A 263 4.40 -1.31 -2.97
C GLN A 263 4.20 -1.93 -4.35
N VAL A 264 5.27 -2.40 -4.97
CA VAL A 264 5.22 -3.10 -6.26
C VAL A 264 5.36 -4.58 -5.99
N SER A 265 4.25 -5.30 -6.03
CA SER A 265 4.17 -6.75 -5.80
C SER A 265 5.12 -7.51 -6.73
N PRO A 266 5.73 -8.64 -6.31
CA PRO A 266 6.58 -9.46 -7.16
C PRO A 266 5.79 -10.56 -7.88
N TRP A 267 4.51 -10.74 -7.52
CA TRP A 267 3.75 -11.93 -7.85
C TRP A 267 2.96 -11.79 -9.17
N VAL A 268 3.14 -12.75 -10.07
CA VAL A 268 2.29 -12.97 -11.25
C VAL A 268 1.84 -14.42 -11.29
N GLY A 269 0.58 -14.69 -10.96
CA GLY A 269 0.00 -16.02 -11.14
C GLY A 269 0.79 -17.15 -10.45
N GLY A 270 1.36 -16.89 -9.27
CA GLY A 270 2.20 -17.84 -8.53
C GLY A 270 3.69 -17.84 -8.92
N ALA A 271 4.10 -17.04 -9.90
CA ALA A 271 5.50 -16.74 -10.18
C ALA A 271 5.93 -15.47 -9.41
N CYS A 272 7.16 -15.44 -8.90
CA CYS A 272 7.69 -14.36 -8.07
C CYS A 272 9.05 -13.89 -8.59
N THR A 273 9.22 -12.59 -8.80
CA THR A 273 10.52 -12.02 -9.16
C THR A 273 11.45 -12.04 -7.96
N THR A 274 12.51 -12.85 -8.03
CA THR A 274 13.54 -12.95 -6.99
C THR A 274 14.93 -12.85 -7.59
N SER A 275 15.97 -12.84 -6.77
CA SER A 275 17.35 -12.98 -7.28
C SER A 275 17.62 -14.37 -7.87
N GLY A 276 18.59 -14.44 -8.79
CA GLY A 276 19.09 -15.70 -9.38
C GLY A 276 18.34 -16.18 -10.63
N PRO A 277 18.73 -17.35 -11.16
CA PRO A 277 18.15 -17.91 -12.38
C PRO A 277 16.70 -18.37 -12.18
N LEU A 278 15.93 -18.45 -13.26
CA LEU A 278 14.57 -19.01 -13.27
C LEU A 278 14.55 -20.45 -12.74
N ARG A 279 13.67 -20.71 -11.76
CA ARG A 279 13.42 -22.02 -11.15
C ARG A 279 11.93 -22.26 -11.05
N GLN A 280 11.47 -23.45 -11.40
CA GLN A 280 10.10 -23.89 -11.14
C GLN A 280 10.04 -24.65 -9.82
N GLU A 281 9.12 -24.25 -8.94
CA GLU A 281 8.99 -24.81 -7.59
C GLU A 281 7.52 -24.83 -7.18
N GLY A 282 7.00 -25.99 -6.75
CA GLY A 282 5.67 -26.09 -6.13
C GLY A 282 4.48 -25.62 -6.97
N GLY A 283 4.58 -25.67 -8.31
CA GLY A 283 3.54 -25.16 -9.21
C GLY A 283 3.64 -23.66 -9.54
N GLY A 284 4.68 -22.98 -9.03
CA GLY A 284 5.04 -21.61 -9.37
C GLY A 284 6.44 -21.51 -9.97
N ALA A 285 6.96 -20.28 -10.06
CA ALA A 285 8.30 -20.00 -10.52
C ALA A 285 8.96 -18.87 -9.72
N ARG A 286 10.29 -18.88 -9.60
CA ARG A 286 11.06 -17.79 -9.01
C ARG A 286 12.35 -17.49 -9.78
N GLY A 287 12.91 -16.32 -9.60
CA GLY A 287 14.13 -15.85 -10.28
C GLY A 287 13.89 -14.53 -11.03
N LEU A 288 14.95 -14.00 -11.66
CA LEU A 288 14.91 -12.69 -12.33
C LEU A 288 13.96 -12.66 -13.54
N ASP A 289 13.68 -13.82 -14.12
CA ASP A 289 12.76 -14.02 -15.24
C ASP A 289 11.42 -14.66 -14.81
N ALA A 290 11.11 -14.65 -13.50
CA ALA A 290 9.82 -15.06 -12.95
C ALA A 290 9.05 -13.84 -12.44
N GLY A 291 7.72 -13.93 -12.39
CA GLY A 291 6.88 -12.82 -11.93
C GLY A 291 6.92 -11.64 -12.91
N HIS A 292 7.14 -10.43 -12.40
CA HIS A 292 7.32 -9.24 -13.23
C HIS A 292 8.78 -9.02 -13.66
N SER A 293 8.95 -8.39 -14.83
CA SER A 293 10.29 -7.93 -15.24
C SER A 293 10.82 -6.80 -14.35
N LEU A 294 12.15 -6.71 -14.17
CA LEU A 294 12.78 -5.55 -13.52
C LEU A 294 12.43 -4.21 -14.20
N SER A 295 12.21 -4.22 -15.51
CA SER A 295 11.75 -3.04 -16.24
C SER A 295 10.33 -2.60 -15.83
N PHE A 296 9.45 -3.54 -15.48
CA PHE A 296 8.14 -3.22 -14.92
C PHE A 296 8.29 -2.57 -13.54
N TYR A 297 9.13 -3.12 -12.67
CA TYR A 297 9.46 -2.54 -11.37
C TYR A 297 9.97 -1.11 -11.48
N GLU A 298 10.95 -0.85 -12.35
CA GLU A 298 11.50 0.48 -12.57
C GLU A 298 10.41 1.47 -13.01
N ARG A 299 9.54 1.07 -13.94
CA ARG A 299 8.42 1.93 -14.39
C ARG A 299 7.44 2.23 -13.26
N MET A 300 7.07 1.23 -12.46
CA MET A 300 6.15 1.44 -11.33
C MET A 300 6.78 2.29 -10.24
N TRP A 301 8.07 2.10 -10.00
CA TRP A 301 8.85 2.90 -9.07
C TRP A 301 8.90 4.37 -9.47
N LEU A 302 9.31 4.66 -10.72
CA LEU A 302 9.32 6.01 -11.28
C LEU A 302 7.93 6.63 -11.29
N HIS A 303 6.90 5.86 -11.64
CA HIS A 303 5.52 6.37 -11.68
C HIS A 303 5.02 6.75 -10.29
N GLY A 304 5.25 5.91 -9.27
CA GLY A 304 4.92 6.23 -7.89
C GLY A 304 5.64 7.49 -7.40
N TRP A 305 6.94 7.59 -7.67
CA TRP A 305 7.75 8.74 -7.31
C TRP A 305 7.27 10.04 -7.99
N PHE A 306 7.09 10.04 -9.32
CA PHE A 306 6.58 11.20 -10.06
C PHE A 306 5.13 11.57 -9.69
N ALA A 307 4.31 10.59 -9.31
CA ALA A 307 2.97 10.85 -8.79
C ALA A 307 2.98 11.50 -7.39
N GLY A 308 4.14 11.48 -6.72
CA GLY A 308 4.37 12.10 -5.42
C GLY A 308 4.14 11.17 -4.23
N ALA A 309 4.36 9.86 -4.38
CA ALA A 309 4.37 8.92 -3.26
C ALA A 309 5.47 9.32 -2.28
N ALA A 310 5.17 9.34 -0.99
CA ALA A 310 6.13 9.65 0.07
C ALA A 310 7.16 8.52 0.23
N MET A 311 6.74 7.30 -0.09
CA MET A 311 7.53 6.09 0.03
C MET A 311 7.22 5.15 -1.14
N VAL A 312 8.25 4.53 -1.71
CA VAL A 312 8.10 3.50 -2.75
C VAL A 312 8.94 2.29 -2.38
N THR A 313 8.32 1.12 -2.48
CA THR A 313 8.88 -0.18 -2.07
C THR A 313 8.74 -1.16 -3.24
N PRO A 314 9.85 -1.59 -3.87
CA PRO A 314 9.83 -2.76 -4.73
C PRO A 314 9.86 -4.02 -3.87
N GLU A 315 8.81 -4.86 -3.93
CA GLU A 315 8.82 -6.16 -3.25
C GLU A 315 9.80 -7.13 -3.92
N ASN A 316 10.39 -8.06 -3.14
CA ASN A 316 11.46 -8.96 -3.58
C ASN A 316 11.33 -10.40 -3.06
#